data_AF-A0A7S0MLI8-F1
#
_entry.id   AF-A0A7S0MLI8-F1
#
_cell.length_a   1.000
_cell.length_b   1.000
_cell.length_c   1.000
_cell.angle_alpha   90.00
_cell.angle_beta   90.00
_cell.angle_gamma   90.00
#
_symmetry.space_group_name_H-M   'P 1'
#
loop_
_entity.id
_entity.type
_entity.pdbx_description
1 polymer ?
#
loop_
_entity_poly.entity_id
_entity_poly.type
_entity_poly.pdbx_seq_one_letter_code
_entity_poly.pdbx_strand_id
1 'polypeptide(L)'
;SLKISNQVNEGYKRRDIKYVHYIFESHKDQNTGLIPALSLQPALITLGVGFHPVEISEICKSRGLNEGLGFQEFLSLVSMPSPIEEWVGALHLNQLVADAMPKNDSCLSTDQLRHLSRITQHQLKVSCDVIVQHLVKILQEQLSILEGAYHTLDAATVTDSNSKFQVAKMSVGNIDNFYDGLAARIGEPHLNFEQAMEAEHCSRGGFQDLFFTGDLKRRTWPANEWAITVRGDYTHAKVSRGRRLEIISELMQLGVAKQANLTKCEVIAIVLFTGPMCVLYNTVLRRWPHVVYERMKEAGNLYATTISVLVSAVQKISRTMKLPDGLRLYRAMGGLTDLPREFFTADSQGRKGFVEWGFLSTTSDEQVAMQYSGAAEGRPLPMVLE
;
A
#
# COMPACT_ATOMS: atom_id res chain seq x y z
N SER A 1 -15.06 8.53 -32.07
CA SER A 1 -13.60 8.37 -32.18
C SER A 1 -12.84 9.70 -32.10
N LEU A 2 -13.27 10.79 -32.75
CA LEU A 2 -12.58 12.11 -32.70
C LEU A 2 -12.34 12.67 -31.29
N LYS A 3 -13.34 12.61 -30.39
CA LYS A 3 -13.16 13.06 -28.98
C LYS A 3 -12.10 12.26 -28.22
N ILE A 4 -12.09 10.94 -28.39
CA ILE A 4 -11.12 10.04 -27.75
C ILE A 4 -9.72 10.26 -28.33
N SER A 5 -9.62 10.38 -29.65
CA SER A 5 -8.33 10.65 -30.32
C SER A 5 -7.73 11.99 -29.88
N ASN A 6 -8.56 13.03 -29.72
CA ASN A 6 -8.10 14.31 -29.19
C ASN A 6 -7.64 14.16 -27.73
N GLN A 7 -8.42 13.50 -26.88
CA GLN A 7 -8.05 13.26 -25.48
C GLN A 7 -6.73 12.50 -25.31
N VAL A 8 -6.49 11.45 -26.11
CA VAL A 8 -5.24 10.68 -26.11
C VAL A 8 -4.06 11.54 -26.59
N ASN A 9 -4.27 12.35 -27.64
CA ASN A 9 -3.24 13.26 -28.14
C ASN A 9 -2.90 14.37 -27.13
N GLU A 10 -3.89 14.90 -26.41
CA GLU A 10 -3.65 15.87 -25.32
C GLU A 10 -2.84 15.23 -24.17
N GLY A 11 -3.10 13.96 -23.84
CA GLY A 11 -2.35 13.22 -22.83
C GLY A 11 -0.85 13.09 -23.13
N TYR A 12 -0.44 13.06 -24.41
CA TYR A 12 0.96 13.10 -24.80
C TYR A 12 1.60 14.47 -24.55
N LYS A 13 0.84 15.56 -24.67
CA LYS A 13 1.38 16.91 -24.52
C LYS A 13 1.84 17.22 -23.11
N ARG A 14 1.32 16.51 -22.09
CA ARG A 14 1.84 16.60 -20.71
C ARG A 14 3.31 16.16 -20.58
N ARG A 15 3.84 15.45 -21.56
CA ARG A 15 5.26 15.03 -21.63
C ARG A 15 6.13 16.02 -22.42
N ASP A 16 5.53 16.99 -23.11
CA ASP A 16 6.26 18.06 -23.77
C ASP A 16 6.46 19.23 -22.80
N ILE A 17 7.70 19.40 -22.33
CA ILE A 17 8.06 20.46 -21.39
C ILE A 17 7.72 21.86 -21.92
N LYS A 18 7.76 22.09 -23.25
CA LYS A 18 7.41 23.38 -23.85
C LYS A 18 5.92 23.64 -23.73
N TYR A 19 5.11 22.60 -23.91
CA TYR A 19 3.66 22.70 -23.75
C TYR A 19 3.29 22.91 -22.27
N VAL A 20 3.90 22.16 -21.36
CA VAL A 20 3.71 22.35 -19.91
C VAL A 20 4.10 23.76 -19.48
N HIS A 21 5.21 24.29 -20.00
CA HIS A 21 5.61 25.68 -19.76
C HIS A 21 4.62 26.69 -20.34
N TYR A 22 4.08 26.45 -21.54
CA TYR A 22 3.03 27.30 -22.11
C TYR A 22 1.76 27.33 -21.24
N ILE A 23 1.33 26.19 -20.71
CA ILE A 23 0.21 26.12 -19.76
C ILE A 23 0.54 26.86 -18.47
N PHE A 24 1.77 26.73 -17.98
CA PHE A 24 2.20 27.47 -16.79
C PHE A 24 2.13 28.99 -17.01
N GLU A 25 2.71 29.48 -18.10
CA GLU A 25 2.73 30.90 -18.46
C GLU A 25 1.34 31.49 -18.67
N SER A 26 0.37 30.71 -19.14
CA SER A 26 -1.01 31.16 -19.34
C SER A 26 -1.83 31.27 -18.05
N HIS A 27 -1.40 30.61 -16.97
CA HIS A 27 -2.11 30.56 -15.69
C HIS A 27 -1.38 31.24 -14.53
N LYS A 28 -0.13 31.67 -14.75
CA LYS A 28 0.64 32.40 -13.75
C LYS A 28 0.14 33.85 -13.61
N ASP A 29 0.20 34.36 -12.39
CA ASP A 29 0.06 35.78 -12.12
C ASP A 29 1.30 36.52 -12.64
N GLN A 30 1.10 37.59 -13.40
CA GLN A 30 2.21 38.30 -14.04
C GLN A 30 3.07 39.11 -13.07
N ASN A 31 2.53 39.47 -11.90
CA ASN A 31 3.24 40.24 -10.89
C ASN A 31 4.11 39.35 -10.01
N THR A 32 3.59 38.17 -9.64
CA THR A 32 4.31 37.23 -8.75
C THR A 32 5.12 36.19 -9.52
N GLY A 33 4.76 35.90 -10.78
CA GLY A 33 5.34 34.82 -11.56
C GLY A 33 4.92 33.42 -11.11
N LEU A 34 3.94 33.31 -10.21
CA LEU A 34 3.45 32.07 -9.63
C LEU A 34 2.06 31.73 -10.18
N ILE A 35 1.69 30.44 -10.24
CA ILE A 35 0.29 30.04 -10.46
C ILE A 35 -0.47 30.13 -9.12
N PRO A 36 -1.50 30.98 -8.99
CA PRO A 36 -2.34 31.03 -7.80
C PRO A 36 -3.13 29.71 -7.63
N ALA A 37 -3.45 29.34 -6.38
CA ALA A 37 -4.20 28.12 -6.08
C ALA A 37 -5.54 28.00 -6.86
N LEU A 38 -6.22 29.14 -7.10
CA LEU A 38 -7.47 29.18 -7.87
C LEU A 38 -7.27 28.88 -9.38
N SER A 39 -6.12 29.22 -9.94
CA SER A 39 -5.78 29.00 -11.36
C SER A 39 -5.08 27.65 -11.60
N LEU A 40 -4.64 26.99 -10.53
CA LEU A 40 -3.88 25.76 -10.56
C LEU A 40 -4.72 24.55 -11.01
N GLN A 41 -5.93 24.40 -10.48
CA GLN A 41 -6.80 23.29 -10.88
C GLN A 41 -7.15 23.32 -12.38
N PRO A 42 -7.57 24.47 -12.97
CA PRO A 42 -7.74 24.58 -14.42
C PRO A 42 -6.48 24.23 -15.24
N ALA A 43 -5.30 24.66 -14.77
CA ALA A 43 -4.03 24.38 -15.45
C ALA A 43 -3.73 22.87 -15.46
N LEU A 44 -3.93 22.18 -14.33
CA LEU A 44 -3.73 20.74 -14.20
C LEU A 44 -4.75 19.94 -15.03
N ILE A 45 -6.02 20.35 -15.03
CA ILE A 45 -7.08 19.73 -15.86
C ILE A 45 -6.72 19.81 -17.35
N THR A 46 -6.17 20.95 -17.80
CA THR A 46 -5.74 21.14 -19.20
C THR A 46 -4.64 20.15 -19.60
N LEU A 47 -3.81 19.72 -18.64
CA LEU A 47 -2.76 18.72 -18.84
C LEU A 47 -3.24 17.28 -18.59
N GLY A 48 -4.53 17.07 -18.36
CA GLY A 48 -5.11 15.75 -18.05
C GLY A 48 -4.67 15.20 -16.69
N VAL A 49 -4.29 16.08 -15.76
CA VAL A 49 -3.91 15.72 -14.39
C VAL A 49 -5.07 16.06 -13.46
N GLY A 50 -5.67 15.04 -12.87
CA GLY A 50 -6.83 15.18 -11.99
C GLY A 50 -6.41 15.17 -10.53
N PHE A 51 -6.56 16.31 -9.86
CA PHE A 51 -6.57 16.39 -8.40
C PHE A 51 -7.93 16.93 -7.94
N HIS A 52 -8.37 16.46 -6.78
CA HIS A 52 -9.50 17.07 -6.09
C HIS A 52 -9.09 18.48 -5.60
N PRO A 53 -10.00 19.49 -5.62
CA PRO A 53 -9.68 20.85 -5.15
C PRO A 53 -9.07 20.91 -3.74
N VAL A 54 -9.46 19.96 -2.87
CA VAL A 54 -8.96 19.84 -1.50
C VAL A 54 -7.49 19.42 -1.48
N GLU A 55 -7.11 18.41 -2.28
CA GLU A 55 -5.72 17.92 -2.42
C GLU A 55 -4.80 19.05 -2.91
N ILE A 56 -5.27 19.85 -3.86
CA ILE A 56 -4.51 20.99 -4.40
C ILE A 56 -4.18 22.01 -3.30
N SER A 57 -5.20 22.41 -2.52
CA SER A 57 -5.03 23.34 -1.40
C SER A 57 -4.05 22.78 -0.36
N GLU A 58 -4.11 21.48 -0.12
CA GLU A 58 -3.29 20.80 0.86
C GLU A 58 -1.83 20.62 0.43
N ILE A 59 -1.57 20.32 -0.85
CA ILE A 59 -0.21 20.27 -1.40
C ILE A 59 0.43 21.67 -1.36
N CYS A 60 -0.35 22.72 -1.65
CA CYS A 60 0.15 24.09 -1.53
C CYS A 60 0.52 24.42 -0.07
N LYS A 61 -0.33 24.04 0.90
CA LYS A 61 -0.07 24.25 2.33
C LYS A 61 1.12 23.45 2.84
N SER A 62 1.24 22.17 2.49
CA SER A 62 2.31 21.29 2.99
C SER A 62 3.70 21.70 2.49
N ARG A 63 3.77 22.38 1.33
CA ARG A 63 5.01 22.93 0.78
C ARG A 63 5.31 24.37 1.21
N GLY A 64 4.48 24.96 2.09
CA GLY A 64 4.63 26.36 2.53
C GLY A 64 4.36 27.38 1.42
N LEU A 65 3.67 26.98 0.35
CA LEU A 65 3.43 27.75 -0.86
C LEU A 65 2.10 28.51 -0.77
N ASN A 66 1.99 29.42 0.20
CA ASN A 66 0.76 30.17 0.44
C ASN A 66 0.41 31.16 -0.69
N GLU A 67 1.36 31.49 -1.57
CA GLU A 67 1.21 32.50 -2.62
C GLU A 67 1.04 31.92 -4.04
N GLY A 68 1.22 30.60 -4.21
CA GLY A 68 1.14 29.91 -5.52
C GLY A 68 2.35 29.03 -5.82
N LEU A 69 2.37 28.35 -6.97
CA LEU A 69 3.49 27.49 -7.39
C LEU A 69 4.36 28.15 -8.45
N GLY A 70 5.67 28.00 -8.31
CA GLY A 70 6.64 28.23 -9.37
C GLY A 70 6.62 27.11 -10.40
N PHE A 71 7.35 27.31 -11.50
CA PHE A 71 7.34 26.37 -12.62
C PHE A 71 7.89 24.98 -12.24
N GLN A 72 8.90 24.91 -11.38
CA GLN A 72 9.50 23.63 -10.96
C GLN A 72 8.53 22.82 -10.10
N GLU A 73 7.81 23.47 -9.19
CA GLU A 73 6.82 22.81 -8.37
C GLU A 73 5.59 22.39 -9.18
N PHE A 74 5.15 23.23 -10.12
CA PHE A 74 4.10 22.88 -11.07
C PHE A 74 4.50 21.67 -11.94
N LEU A 75 5.72 21.67 -12.46
CA LEU A 75 6.26 20.55 -13.25
C LEU A 75 6.34 19.26 -12.43
N SER A 76 6.71 19.37 -11.14
CA SER A 76 6.70 18.24 -10.20
C SER A 76 5.30 17.66 -10.05
N LEU A 77 4.26 18.48 -9.93
CA LEU A 77 2.86 18.02 -9.84
C LEU A 77 2.38 17.35 -11.13
N VAL A 78 2.68 17.95 -12.28
CA VAL A 78 2.32 17.41 -13.59
C VAL A 78 3.02 16.07 -13.86
N SER A 79 4.20 15.86 -13.27
CA SER A 79 5.00 14.65 -13.43
C SER A 79 4.59 13.52 -12.48
N MET A 80 3.70 13.77 -11.52
CA MET A 80 3.25 12.71 -10.60
C MET A 80 2.50 11.63 -11.39
N PRO A 81 2.81 10.34 -11.15
CA PRO A 81 2.19 9.24 -11.88
C PRO A 81 0.69 9.18 -11.54
N SER A 82 -0.14 9.07 -12.57
CA SER A 82 -1.57 8.81 -12.40
C SER A 82 -1.82 7.31 -12.09
N PRO A 83 -2.97 6.94 -11.48
CA PRO A 83 -3.31 5.52 -11.25
C PRO A 83 -3.28 4.67 -12.52
N ILE A 84 -3.65 5.25 -13.68
CA ILE A 84 -3.55 4.58 -14.99
C ILE A 84 -2.09 4.32 -15.37
N GLU A 85 -1.17 5.24 -15.08
CA GLU A 85 0.26 5.06 -15.38
C GLU A 85 0.90 4.01 -14.49
N GLU A 86 0.54 3.96 -13.21
CA GLU A 86 0.99 2.90 -12.31
C GLU A 86 0.49 1.54 -12.79
N TRP A 87 -0.79 1.45 -13.14
CA TRP A 87 -1.38 0.23 -13.70
C TRP A 87 -0.69 -0.20 -15.01
N VAL A 88 -0.49 0.72 -15.97
CA VAL A 88 0.23 0.44 -17.22
C VAL A 88 1.69 0.04 -16.95
N GLY A 89 2.35 0.70 -15.98
CA GLY A 89 3.73 0.38 -15.58
C GLY A 89 3.88 -1.06 -15.07
N ALA A 90 2.85 -1.59 -14.40
CA ALA A 90 2.83 -2.97 -13.93
C ALA A 90 2.68 -4.02 -15.05
N LEU A 91 2.25 -3.63 -16.26
CA LEU A 91 2.09 -4.54 -17.39
C LEU A 91 3.44 -4.96 -18.02
N HIS A 92 4.57 -4.48 -17.50
CA HIS A 92 5.92 -4.80 -17.96
C HIS A 92 6.10 -4.59 -19.48
N LEU A 93 5.48 -3.55 -20.05
CA LEU A 93 5.53 -3.26 -21.50
C LEU A 93 6.95 -3.07 -22.04
N ASN A 94 7.90 -2.70 -21.18
CA ASN A 94 9.33 -2.66 -21.52
C ASN A 94 9.88 -4.03 -21.94
N GLN A 95 9.40 -5.13 -21.34
CA GLN A 95 9.77 -6.48 -21.73
C GLN A 95 9.17 -6.83 -23.10
N LEU A 96 7.91 -6.46 -23.35
CA LEU A 96 7.27 -6.62 -24.65
C LEU A 96 8.06 -5.92 -25.76
N VAL A 97 8.46 -4.67 -25.53
CA VAL A 97 9.28 -3.91 -26.48
C VAL A 97 10.62 -4.62 -26.72
N ALA A 98 11.30 -5.06 -25.66
CA ALA A 98 12.58 -5.76 -25.77
C ALA A 98 12.47 -7.09 -26.53
N ASP A 99 11.39 -7.84 -26.34
CA ASP A 99 11.17 -9.13 -27.01
C ASP A 99 10.79 -9.00 -28.47
N ALA A 100 10.12 -7.91 -28.85
CA ALA A 100 9.78 -7.62 -30.24
C ALA A 100 10.94 -7.03 -31.05
N MET A 101 12.04 -6.62 -30.42
CA MET A 101 13.23 -6.15 -31.13
C MET A 101 13.94 -7.31 -31.85
N PRO A 102 14.51 -7.08 -33.05
CA PRO A 102 15.26 -8.10 -33.76
C PRO A 102 16.44 -8.58 -32.92
N LYS A 103 16.52 -9.90 -32.69
CA LYS A 103 17.63 -10.56 -32.01
C LYS A 103 18.52 -11.25 -33.06
N ASN A 104 19.83 -11.28 -32.82
CA ASN A 104 20.75 -12.06 -33.64
C ASN A 104 21.09 -13.36 -32.90
N ASP A 105 20.80 -14.51 -33.50
CA ASP A 105 20.98 -15.84 -32.90
C ASP A 105 22.44 -16.17 -32.54
N SER A 106 23.40 -15.37 -33.02
CA SER A 106 24.83 -15.65 -32.91
C SER A 106 25.61 -14.78 -31.90
N CYS A 107 24.97 -13.82 -31.21
CA CYS A 107 25.71 -12.85 -30.37
C CYS A 107 25.57 -13.06 -28.86
N LEU A 108 26.70 -12.96 -28.15
CA LEU A 108 26.78 -12.81 -26.69
C LEU A 108 25.97 -11.57 -26.22
N SER A 109 25.51 -11.56 -24.97
CA SER A 109 24.62 -10.51 -24.42
C SER A 109 25.12 -9.07 -24.59
N THR A 110 26.43 -8.86 -24.68
CA THR A 110 27.06 -7.54 -24.84
C THR A 110 26.98 -6.94 -26.25
N ASP A 111 26.69 -7.73 -27.29
CA ASP A 111 26.61 -7.24 -28.69
C ASP A 111 25.18 -6.92 -29.16
N GLN A 112 24.16 -7.17 -28.33
CA GLN A 112 22.75 -6.96 -28.68
C GLN A 112 22.42 -5.48 -28.93
N LEU A 113 22.95 -4.55 -28.13
CA LEU A 113 22.75 -3.11 -28.35
C LEU A 113 23.45 -2.61 -29.62
N ARG A 114 24.59 -3.21 -29.98
CA ARG A 114 25.28 -2.91 -31.24
C ARG A 114 24.47 -3.40 -32.44
N HIS A 115 23.83 -4.55 -32.34
CA HIS A 115 22.88 -5.01 -33.37
C HIS A 115 21.67 -4.06 -33.47
N LEU A 116 21.10 -3.66 -32.33
CA LEU A 116 19.98 -2.72 -32.28
C LEU A 116 20.31 -1.38 -32.97
N SER A 117 21.55 -0.88 -32.83
CA SER A 117 22.00 0.34 -33.51
C SER A 117 22.03 0.26 -35.04
N ARG A 118 21.93 -0.96 -35.61
CA ARG A 118 22.07 -1.24 -37.04
C ARG A 118 20.77 -1.73 -37.68
N ILE A 119 19.66 -1.79 -36.94
CA ILE A 119 18.38 -2.22 -37.50
C ILE A 119 17.93 -1.24 -38.59
N THR A 120 17.29 -1.78 -39.62
CA THR A 120 16.72 -0.98 -40.71
C THR A 120 15.39 -0.37 -40.31
N GLN A 121 14.95 0.69 -41.01
CA GLN A 121 13.60 1.24 -40.84
C GLN A 121 12.51 0.19 -41.08
N HIS A 122 12.73 -0.74 -42.01
CA HIS A 122 11.82 -1.85 -42.27
C HIS A 122 11.70 -2.77 -41.04
N GLN A 123 12.82 -3.19 -40.46
CA GLN A 123 12.82 -4.04 -39.26
C GLN A 123 12.18 -3.33 -38.07
N LEU A 124 12.48 -2.04 -37.87
CA LEU A 124 11.84 -1.23 -36.82
C LEU A 124 10.32 -1.20 -37.00
N LYS A 125 9.83 -1.00 -38.24
CA LYS A 125 8.39 -0.99 -38.52
C LYS A 125 7.73 -2.33 -38.22
N VAL A 126 8.35 -3.44 -38.62
CA VAL A 126 7.87 -4.79 -38.29
C VAL A 126 7.80 -4.99 -36.77
N SER A 127 8.84 -4.61 -36.03
CA SER A 127 8.82 -4.68 -34.56
C SER A 127 7.71 -3.83 -33.95
N CYS A 128 7.49 -2.61 -34.44
CA CYS A 128 6.39 -1.76 -33.97
C CYS A 128 5.02 -2.38 -34.25
N ASP A 129 4.81 -2.96 -35.43
CA ASP A 129 3.54 -3.62 -35.79
C ASP A 129 3.26 -4.81 -34.84
N VAL A 130 4.28 -5.61 -34.52
CA VAL A 130 4.18 -6.70 -33.54
C VAL A 130 3.87 -6.18 -32.14
N ILE A 131 4.55 -5.10 -31.70
CA ILE A 131 4.31 -4.47 -30.38
C ILE A 131 2.87 -4.00 -30.30
N VAL A 132 2.35 -3.30 -31.32
CA VAL A 132 0.99 -2.77 -31.34
C VAL A 132 -0.02 -3.92 -31.25
N GLN A 133 0.17 -5.00 -32.01
CA GLN A 133 -0.73 -6.15 -31.98
C GLN A 133 -0.78 -6.80 -30.58
N HIS A 134 0.37 -7.04 -29.96
CA HIS A 134 0.43 -7.66 -28.63
C HIS A 134 -0.04 -6.71 -27.53
N LEU A 135 0.26 -5.41 -27.64
CA LEU A 135 -0.22 -4.39 -26.72
C LEU A 135 -1.74 -4.34 -26.70
N VAL A 136 -2.39 -4.38 -27.88
CA VAL A 136 -3.86 -4.44 -27.97
C VAL A 136 -4.40 -5.65 -27.24
N LYS A 137 -3.80 -6.83 -27.44
CA LYS A 137 -4.23 -8.07 -26.77
C LYS A 137 -4.08 -7.97 -25.25
N ILE A 138 -2.92 -7.53 -24.76
CA ILE A 138 -2.67 -7.35 -23.32
C ILE A 138 -3.70 -6.38 -22.72
N LEU A 139 -3.92 -5.23 -23.36
CA LEU A 139 -4.87 -4.23 -22.87
C LEU A 139 -6.30 -4.76 -22.87
N GLN A 140 -6.72 -5.52 -23.89
CA GLN A 140 -8.04 -6.15 -23.93
C GLN A 140 -8.24 -7.15 -22.79
N GLU A 141 -7.26 -8.01 -22.54
CA GLU A 141 -7.32 -8.98 -21.42
C GLU A 141 -7.42 -8.26 -20.07
N GLN A 142 -6.62 -7.21 -19.85
CA GLN A 142 -6.64 -6.46 -18.60
C GLN A 142 -7.91 -5.62 -18.42
N LEU A 143 -8.45 -5.03 -19.50
CA LEU A 143 -9.73 -4.34 -19.47
C LEU A 143 -10.87 -5.29 -19.11
N SER A 144 -10.88 -6.50 -19.69
CA SER A 144 -11.87 -7.52 -19.34
C SER A 144 -11.80 -7.93 -17.86
N ILE A 145 -10.58 -8.03 -17.31
CA ILE A 145 -10.37 -8.29 -15.88
C ILE A 145 -10.95 -7.16 -15.02
N LEU A 146 -10.68 -5.90 -15.38
CA LEU A 146 -11.20 -4.73 -14.67
C LEU A 146 -12.72 -4.65 -14.77
N GLU A 147 -13.30 -4.81 -15.96
CA GLU A 147 -14.74 -4.82 -16.20
C GLU A 147 -15.45 -5.90 -15.37
N GLY A 148 -14.91 -7.13 -15.36
CA GLY A 148 -15.47 -8.22 -14.56
C GLY A 148 -15.45 -7.90 -13.06
N ALA A 149 -14.41 -7.22 -12.58
CA ALA A 149 -14.31 -6.84 -11.18
C ALA A 149 -15.29 -5.71 -10.80
N TYR A 150 -15.45 -4.69 -11.65
CA TYR A 150 -16.45 -3.63 -11.44
C TYR A 150 -17.90 -4.16 -11.54
N HIS A 151 -18.17 -5.08 -12.46
CA HIS A 151 -19.46 -5.76 -12.51
C HIS A 151 -19.75 -6.58 -11.23
N THR A 152 -18.73 -7.20 -10.65
CA THR A 152 -18.88 -7.93 -9.37
C THR A 152 -19.15 -6.98 -8.20
N LEU A 153 -18.53 -5.79 -8.21
CA LEU A 153 -18.77 -4.73 -7.22
C LEU A 153 -20.19 -4.19 -7.28
N ASP A 154 -20.69 -3.89 -8.49
CA ASP A 154 -22.07 -3.42 -8.70
C ASP A 154 -23.11 -4.51 -8.36
N ALA A 155 -22.75 -5.78 -8.54
CA ALA A 155 -23.60 -6.94 -8.25
C ALA A 155 -23.53 -7.44 -6.80
N ALA A 156 -22.61 -6.92 -5.97
CA ALA A 156 -22.41 -7.32 -4.57
C ALA A 156 -23.54 -6.83 -3.63
N THR A 157 -24.79 -7.15 -3.99
CA THR A 157 -25.87 -7.47 -3.04
C THR A 157 -26.04 -8.99 -2.84
N VAL A 158 -25.35 -9.86 -3.59
CA VAL A 158 -25.53 -11.31 -3.44
C VAL A 158 -24.20 -12.06 -3.54
N THR A 159 -24.04 -12.98 -2.60
CA THR A 159 -22.94 -13.91 -2.37
C THR A 159 -22.55 -14.79 -3.57
N ASP A 160 -21.28 -15.19 -3.51
CA ASP A 160 -20.68 -16.42 -4.07
C ASP A 160 -20.47 -16.51 -5.59
N SER A 161 -19.23 -16.27 -6.03
CA SER A 161 -18.64 -16.95 -7.19
C SER A 161 -17.11 -16.86 -7.21
N ASN A 162 -16.46 -17.90 -7.73
CA ASN A 162 -15.02 -18.11 -7.88
C ASN A 162 -14.36 -17.13 -8.89
N SER A 163 -14.45 -15.82 -8.67
CA SER A 163 -13.65 -14.86 -9.44
C SER A 163 -12.27 -14.67 -8.79
N LYS A 164 -11.23 -14.56 -9.62
CA LYS A 164 -9.82 -14.39 -9.22
C LYS A 164 -9.57 -13.14 -8.35
N PHE A 165 -10.53 -12.22 -8.30
CA PHE A 165 -10.49 -10.97 -7.52
C PHE A 165 -11.82 -10.75 -6.79
N GLN A 166 -12.12 -11.61 -5.82
CA GLN A 166 -13.20 -11.33 -4.87
C GLN A 166 -12.83 -10.10 -4.04
N VAL A 167 -13.62 -9.03 -4.20
CA VAL A 167 -13.59 -7.91 -3.26
C VAL A 167 -14.41 -8.31 -2.04
N ALA A 168 -13.76 -8.39 -0.89
CA ALA A 168 -14.44 -8.66 0.36
C ALA A 168 -14.92 -7.34 0.97
N LYS A 169 -16.15 -7.31 1.50
CA LYS A 169 -16.56 -6.18 2.34
C LYS A 169 -15.70 -6.18 3.60
N MET A 170 -15.17 -5.03 3.99
CA MET A 170 -14.35 -4.94 5.19
C MET A 170 -15.17 -5.36 6.40
N SER A 171 -14.69 -6.38 7.11
CA SER A 171 -15.26 -6.76 8.39
C SER A 171 -14.82 -5.71 9.42
N VAL A 172 -15.79 -5.05 10.04
CA VAL A 172 -15.56 -3.99 11.03
C VAL A 172 -16.41 -4.17 12.28
N GLY A 173 -15.89 -3.68 13.40
CA GLY A 173 -16.61 -3.66 14.66
C GLY A 173 -17.59 -2.50 14.78
N ASN A 174 -18.52 -2.69 15.69
CA ASN A 174 -19.46 -1.66 16.14
C ASN A 174 -19.02 -1.07 17.49
N ILE A 175 -19.82 -0.14 18.01
CA ILE A 175 -19.53 0.53 19.28
C ILE A 175 -19.58 -0.43 20.49
N ASP A 176 -20.40 -1.49 20.44
CA ASP A 176 -20.45 -2.51 21.49
C ASP A 176 -19.12 -3.26 21.57
N ASN A 177 -18.54 -3.60 20.41
CA ASN A 177 -17.22 -4.24 20.36
C ASN A 177 -16.11 -3.35 20.93
N PHE A 178 -16.27 -2.02 20.83
CA PHE A 178 -15.35 -1.10 21.48
C PHE A 178 -15.46 -1.16 23.01
N TYR A 179 -16.68 -1.25 23.54
CA TYR A 179 -16.92 -1.33 24.99
C TYR A 179 -16.57 -2.68 25.60
N ASP A 180 -16.77 -3.79 24.86
CA ASP A 180 -16.37 -5.13 25.30
C ASP A 180 -14.86 -5.25 25.54
N GLY A 181 -14.07 -4.42 24.83
CA GLY A 181 -12.63 -4.37 24.96
C GLY A 181 -11.90 -5.58 24.36
N LEU A 182 -10.57 -5.55 24.51
CA LEU A 182 -9.69 -6.55 23.90
C LEU A 182 -9.89 -7.96 24.47
N ALA A 183 -10.08 -8.06 25.79
CA ALA A 183 -10.19 -9.35 26.48
C ALA A 183 -11.41 -10.17 26.01
N ALA A 184 -12.54 -9.52 25.72
CA ALA A 184 -13.70 -10.18 25.13
C ALA A 184 -13.42 -10.76 23.73
N ARG A 185 -12.41 -10.23 23.03
CA ARG A 185 -12.07 -10.64 21.67
C ARG A 185 -11.11 -11.84 21.64
N ILE A 186 -10.07 -11.80 22.47
CA ILE A 186 -8.93 -12.76 22.42
C ILE A 186 -8.63 -13.47 23.75
N GLY A 187 -9.36 -13.14 24.81
CA GLY A 187 -9.12 -13.65 26.17
C GLY A 187 -8.19 -12.77 27.00
N GLU A 188 -8.07 -13.11 28.28
CA GLU A 188 -7.20 -12.40 29.23
C GLU A 188 -5.71 -12.75 29.00
N PRO A 189 -4.79 -11.77 29.13
CA PRO A 189 -3.37 -12.04 29.07
C PRO A 189 -2.91 -12.82 30.30
N HIS A 190 -1.86 -13.62 30.14
CA HIS A 190 -1.20 -14.25 31.28
C HIS A 190 -0.36 -13.24 32.07
N LEU A 191 -0.24 -13.39 33.39
CA LEU A 191 0.53 -12.46 34.25
C LEU A 191 2.05 -12.60 34.09
N ASN A 192 2.53 -13.79 33.72
CA ASN A 192 3.93 -14.00 33.33
C ASN A 192 4.08 -13.78 31.81
N PHE A 193 4.29 -12.52 31.42
CA PHE A 193 4.26 -12.09 30.03
C PHE A 193 5.31 -12.79 29.16
N GLU A 194 6.59 -12.78 29.56
CA GLU A 194 7.67 -13.29 28.72
C GLU A 194 7.52 -14.79 28.42
N GLN A 195 7.25 -15.59 29.45
CA GLN A 195 7.05 -17.03 29.31
C GLN A 195 5.80 -17.36 28.48
N ALA A 196 4.71 -16.62 28.66
CA ALA A 196 3.49 -16.87 27.91
C ALA A 196 3.60 -16.42 26.45
N MET A 197 4.27 -15.29 26.18
CA MET A 197 4.60 -14.86 24.81
C MET A 197 5.48 -15.91 24.12
N GLU A 198 6.49 -16.46 24.81
CA GLU A 198 7.31 -17.54 24.25
C GLU A 198 6.46 -18.77 23.95
N ALA A 199 5.59 -19.19 24.88
CA ALA A 199 4.71 -20.34 24.68
C ALA A 199 3.76 -20.14 23.48
N GLU A 200 3.16 -18.96 23.33
CA GLU A 200 2.32 -18.59 22.17
C GLU A 200 3.06 -18.74 20.83
N HIS A 201 4.38 -18.56 20.80
CA HIS A 201 5.16 -18.64 19.57
C HIS A 201 5.94 -19.93 19.39
N CYS A 202 6.22 -20.69 20.45
CA CYS A 202 7.16 -21.81 20.40
C CYS A 202 6.57 -23.16 20.84
N SER A 203 5.38 -23.20 21.44
CA SER A 203 4.83 -24.47 21.94
C SER A 203 3.31 -24.61 21.83
N ARG A 204 2.57 -23.51 21.80
CA ARG A 204 1.11 -23.53 21.60
C ARG A 204 0.75 -23.88 20.16
N GLY A 205 -0.51 -24.26 19.95
CA GLY A 205 -0.98 -24.70 18.64
C GLY A 205 -0.70 -23.69 17.53
N GLY A 206 -0.36 -24.20 16.33
CA GLY A 206 0.00 -23.37 15.18
C GLY A 206 1.42 -22.78 15.22
N PHE A 207 2.25 -23.08 16.22
CA PHE A 207 3.60 -22.49 16.34
C PHE A 207 4.56 -22.82 15.16
N GLN A 208 4.29 -23.90 14.41
CA GLN A 208 5.03 -24.29 13.20
C GLN A 208 4.22 -24.10 11.91
N ASP A 209 3.01 -23.54 12.00
CA ASP A 209 2.17 -23.34 10.84
C ASP A 209 2.79 -22.28 9.92
N LEU A 210 3.02 -22.68 8.68
CA LEU A 210 3.52 -21.79 7.66
C LEU A 210 2.44 -20.78 7.27
N PHE A 211 2.80 -19.51 7.29
CA PHE A 211 1.98 -18.43 6.74
C PHE A 211 2.77 -17.58 5.75
N PHE A 212 2.04 -16.90 4.86
CA PHE A 212 2.61 -16.05 3.81
C PHE A 212 2.37 -14.58 4.13
N THR A 213 3.43 -13.79 4.08
CA THR A 213 3.36 -12.32 4.17
C THR A 213 3.21 -11.77 2.75
N GLY A 214 2.02 -11.28 2.39
CA GLY A 214 1.74 -10.79 1.03
C GLY A 214 2.68 -9.68 0.56
N ASP A 215 3.00 -8.76 1.47
CA ASP A 215 3.93 -7.65 1.32
C ASP A 215 5.41 -8.06 1.31
N LEU A 216 5.81 -8.96 2.23
CA LEU A 216 7.21 -9.37 2.36
C LEU A 216 7.59 -10.55 1.46
N LYS A 217 6.64 -11.05 0.63
CA LYS A 217 6.77 -12.19 -0.31
C LYS A 217 7.49 -13.41 0.28
N ARG A 218 7.26 -13.69 1.57
CA ARG A 218 8.00 -14.69 2.37
C ARG A 218 7.06 -15.70 3.02
N ARG A 219 7.59 -16.90 3.23
CA ARG A 219 6.99 -17.94 4.08
C ARG A 219 7.78 -18.01 5.38
N THR A 220 7.08 -17.99 6.51
CA THR A 220 7.66 -18.14 7.85
C THR A 220 6.64 -18.81 8.78
N TRP A 221 7.00 -19.02 10.04
CA TRP A 221 6.13 -19.59 11.08
C TRP A 221 6.47 -18.94 12.45
N PRO A 222 5.53 -18.97 13.42
CA PRO A 222 5.70 -18.25 14.70
C PRO A 222 7.01 -18.56 15.45
N ALA A 223 7.40 -19.82 15.54
CA ALA A 223 8.60 -20.21 16.28
C ALA A 223 9.89 -19.69 15.63
N ASN A 224 9.92 -19.60 14.30
CA ASN A 224 11.04 -19.02 13.57
C ASN A 224 11.12 -17.51 13.80
N GLU A 225 9.99 -16.80 13.75
CA GLU A 225 10.00 -15.35 14.04
C GLU A 225 10.42 -15.05 15.47
N TRP A 226 10.05 -15.89 16.44
CA TRP A 226 10.55 -15.81 17.82
C TRP A 226 12.06 -16.06 17.90
N ALA A 227 12.54 -17.15 17.28
CA ALA A 227 13.96 -17.51 17.30
C ALA A 227 14.83 -16.39 16.71
N ILE A 228 14.42 -15.82 15.57
CA ILE A 228 15.11 -14.70 14.92
C ILE A 228 15.09 -13.46 15.81
N THR A 229 13.90 -13.07 16.30
CA THR A 229 13.70 -11.78 17.00
C THR A 229 14.27 -11.77 18.40
N VAL A 230 14.08 -12.86 19.15
CA VAL A 230 14.36 -12.92 20.58
C VAL A 230 15.70 -13.61 20.86
N ARG A 231 16.04 -14.66 20.08
CA ARG A 231 17.25 -15.46 20.29
C ARG A 231 18.39 -15.07 19.36
N GLY A 232 18.14 -14.24 18.34
CA GLY A 232 19.12 -13.92 17.31
C GLY A 232 19.52 -15.15 16.48
N ASP A 233 18.65 -16.15 16.40
CA ASP A 233 18.89 -17.39 15.69
C ASP A 233 18.46 -17.25 14.22
N TYR A 234 19.44 -17.18 13.34
CA TYR A 234 19.25 -17.01 11.90
C TYR A 234 19.31 -18.33 11.11
N THR A 235 19.32 -19.48 11.78
CA THR A 235 19.54 -20.80 11.14
C THR A 235 18.55 -21.08 10.00
N HIS A 236 17.31 -20.59 10.12
CA HIS A 236 16.27 -20.70 9.10
C HIS A 236 15.90 -19.37 8.42
N ALA A 237 16.68 -18.30 8.68
CA ALA A 237 16.39 -16.98 8.16
C ALA A 237 16.83 -16.84 6.70
N LYS A 238 15.87 -16.84 5.76
CA LYS A 238 16.06 -16.12 4.49
C LYS A 238 15.89 -14.63 4.79
N VAL A 239 16.93 -13.98 5.33
CA VAL A 239 16.95 -12.53 5.53
C VAL A 239 16.84 -11.90 4.15
N SER A 240 15.64 -11.43 3.77
CA SER A 240 15.51 -10.69 2.52
C SER A 240 16.11 -9.30 2.69
N ARG A 241 16.46 -8.69 1.54
CA ARG A 241 16.80 -7.27 1.45
C ARG A 241 15.77 -6.43 2.22
N GLY A 242 16.22 -5.63 3.18
CA GLY A 242 15.44 -4.54 3.80
C GLY A 242 15.10 -4.65 5.29
N ARG A 243 14.98 -5.84 5.91
CA ARG A 243 14.69 -5.94 7.36
C ARG A 243 16.00 -5.86 8.14
N ARG A 244 16.25 -4.72 8.79
CA ARG A 244 17.33 -4.59 9.78
C ARG A 244 16.82 -5.11 11.11
N LEU A 245 17.34 -6.26 11.54
CA LEU A 245 17.06 -6.81 12.86
C LEU A 245 18.09 -6.25 13.84
N GLU A 246 17.61 -5.48 14.81
CA GLU A 246 18.42 -4.93 15.89
C GLU A 246 18.21 -5.77 17.15
N ILE A 247 19.23 -5.82 18.01
CA ILE A 247 19.18 -6.64 19.22
C ILE A 247 18.21 -5.98 20.20
N ILE A 248 17.33 -6.77 20.84
CA ILE A 248 16.30 -6.26 21.76
C ILE A 248 16.91 -5.36 22.86
N SER A 249 18.08 -5.72 23.40
CA SER A 249 18.77 -4.91 24.41
C SER A 249 19.20 -3.54 23.90
N GLU A 250 19.56 -3.41 22.62
CA GLU A 250 19.92 -2.15 21.97
C GLU A 250 18.67 -1.31 21.71
N LEU A 251 17.59 -1.92 21.24
CA LEU A 251 16.30 -1.26 21.04
C LEU A 251 15.73 -0.69 22.36
N MET A 252 15.93 -1.39 23.48
CA MET A 252 15.60 -0.89 24.81
C MET A 252 16.41 0.36 25.20
N GLN A 253 17.56 0.62 24.58
CA GLN A 253 18.37 1.82 24.86
C GLN A 253 17.90 3.06 24.11
N LEU A 254 17.01 2.92 23.12
CA LEU A 254 16.49 4.04 22.34
C LEU A 254 15.77 5.04 23.25
N GLY A 255 15.88 6.33 22.92
CA GLY A 255 15.28 7.42 23.69
C GLY A 255 13.78 7.23 23.89
N VAL A 256 13.06 6.82 22.82
CA VAL A 256 11.62 6.55 22.87
C VAL A 256 11.28 5.39 23.81
N ALA A 257 12.06 4.30 23.82
CA ALA A 257 11.82 3.15 24.67
C ALA A 257 12.04 3.49 26.16
N LYS A 258 13.09 4.25 26.45
CA LYS A 258 13.38 4.76 27.81
C LYS A 258 12.33 5.75 28.27
N GLN A 259 11.96 6.72 27.43
CA GLN A 259 10.99 7.75 27.77
C GLN A 259 9.60 7.16 28.04
N ALA A 260 9.17 6.20 27.22
CA ALA A 260 7.91 5.47 27.40
C ALA A 260 7.98 4.39 28.50
N ASN A 261 9.15 4.16 29.11
CA ASN A 261 9.39 3.12 30.10
C ASN A 261 8.91 1.73 29.62
N LEU A 262 9.34 1.36 28.42
CA LEU A 262 9.02 0.08 27.82
C LEU A 262 9.76 -1.07 28.51
N THR A 263 9.04 -2.14 28.77
CA THR A 263 9.59 -3.42 29.22
C THR A 263 10.19 -4.18 28.03
N LYS A 264 11.02 -5.18 28.32
CA LYS A 264 11.57 -6.10 27.32
C LYS A 264 10.47 -6.77 26.48
N CYS A 265 9.40 -7.23 27.14
CA CYS A 265 8.25 -7.86 26.48
C CYS A 265 7.56 -6.93 25.48
N GLU A 266 7.39 -5.66 25.85
CA GLU A 266 6.78 -4.65 24.98
C GLU A 266 7.64 -4.37 23.74
N VAL A 267 8.97 -4.30 23.90
CA VAL A 267 9.90 -4.17 22.76
C VAL A 267 9.84 -5.41 21.86
N ILE A 268 9.82 -6.62 22.42
CA ILE A 268 9.67 -7.87 21.65
C ILE A 268 8.37 -7.85 20.85
N ALA A 269 7.25 -7.49 21.48
CA ALA A 269 5.94 -7.45 20.81
C ALA A 269 5.92 -6.46 19.64
N ILE A 270 6.54 -5.28 19.79
CA ILE A 270 6.71 -4.30 18.70
C ILE A 270 7.52 -4.87 17.54
N VAL A 271 8.64 -5.54 17.82
CA VAL A 271 9.51 -6.08 16.75
C VAL A 271 8.86 -7.25 16.02
N LEU A 272 8.12 -8.09 16.74
CA LEU A 272 7.32 -9.16 16.12
C LEU A 272 6.23 -8.57 15.23
N PHE A 273 5.49 -7.56 15.71
CA PHE A 273 4.41 -6.91 14.95
C PHE A 273 4.88 -6.07 13.77
N THR A 274 6.03 -5.40 13.86
CA THR A 274 6.60 -4.70 12.69
C THR A 274 7.25 -5.67 11.69
N GLY A 275 7.30 -6.96 12.04
CA GLY A 275 7.65 -8.07 11.16
C GLY A 275 6.44 -8.90 10.70
N PRO A 276 6.70 -10.13 10.22
CA PRO A 276 5.69 -11.05 9.70
C PRO A 276 4.52 -11.36 10.64
N MET A 277 4.72 -11.32 11.96
CA MET A 277 3.66 -11.71 12.91
C MET A 277 2.45 -10.77 12.88
N CYS A 278 2.57 -9.58 12.27
CA CYS A 278 1.44 -8.68 12.01
C CYS A 278 0.28 -9.41 11.31
N VAL A 279 0.58 -10.37 10.44
CA VAL A 279 -0.41 -11.13 9.69
C VAL A 279 -1.27 -11.96 10.63
N LEU A 280 -0.66 -12.73 11.52
CA LEU A 280 -1.38 -13.61 12.44
C LEU A 280 -2.11 -12.82 13.53
N TYR A 281 -1.47 -11.79 14.10
CA TYR A 281 -2.12 -10.97 15.15
C TYR A 281 -3.36 -10.26 14.60
N ASN A 282 -3.24 -9.65 13.42
CA ASN A 282 -4.39 -9.03 12.78
C ASN A 282 -5.43 -10.04 12.30
N THR A 283 -5.01 -11.25 11.89
CA THR A 283 -5.95 -12.33 11.54
C THR A 283 -6.79 -12.73 12.74
N VAL A 284 -6.19 -12.88 13.93
CA VAL A 284 -6.91 -13.22 15.15
C VAL A 284 -7.86 -12.11 15.57
N LEU A 285 -7.41 -10.86 15.53
CA LEU A 285 -8.23 -9.70 15.89
C LEU A 285 -9.43 -9.52 14.95
N ARG A 286 -9.18 -9.54 13.64
CA ARG A 286 -10.19 -9.38 12.59
C ARG A 286 -11.05 -10.64 12.40
N ARG A 287 -10.59 -11.80 12.90
CA ARG A 287 -11.17 -13.13 12.67
C ARG A 287 -11.25 -13.47 11.17
N TRP A 288 -10.28 -12.99 10.40
CA TRP A 288 -10.23 -13.11 8.94
C TRP A 288 -8.78 -13.22 8.42
N PRO A 289 -8.47 -14.07 7.42
CA PRO A 289 -9.37 -15.02 6.76
C PRO A 289 -9.91 -16.09 7.70
N HIS A 290 -11.20 -16.43 7.60
CA HIS A 290 -11.87 -17.33 8.57
C HIS A 290 -11.15 -18.68 8.74
N VAL A 291 -10.64 -19.26 7.65
CA VAL A 291 -9.91 -20.54 7.68
C VAL A 291 -8.66 -20.47 8.56
N VAL A 292 -7.94 -19.35 8.53
CA VAL A 292 -6.74 -19.17 9.35
C VAL A 292 -7.14 -18.89 10.80
N TYR A 293 -8.17 -18.07 11.01
CA TYR A 293 -8.67 -17.77 12.35
C TYR A 293 -9.19 -19.01 13.08
N GLU A 294 -10.09 -19.79 12.48
CA GLU A 294 -10.67 -20.97 13.12
C GLU A 294 -9.58 -22.00 13.43
N ARG A 295 -8.59 -22.17 12.56
CA ARG A 295 -7.43 -23.03 12.86
C ARG A 295 -6.68 -22.57 14.13
N MET A 296 -6.38 -21.29 14.25
CA MET A 296 -5.67 -20.75 15.42
C MET A 296 -6.51 -20.89 16.71
N LYS A 297 -7.82 -20.70 16.60
CA LYS A 297 -8.77 -20.86 17.69
C LYS A 297 -8.90 -22.32 18.14
N GLU A 298 -9.07 -23.26 17.21
CA GLU A 298 -9.09 -24.70 17.48
C GLU A 298 -7.77 -25.19 18.09
N ALA A 299 -6.66 -24.60 17.65
CA ALA A 299 -5.34 -24.87 18.19
C ALA A 299 -5.09 -24.19 19.56
N GLY A 300 -6.06 -23.44 20.09
CA GLY A 300 -5.98 -22.80 21.41
C GLY A 300 -4.98 -21.65 21.50
N ASN A 301 -4.68 -20.98 20.38
CA ASN A 301 -3.64 -19.96 20.33
C ASN A 301 -4.13 -18.67 19.66
N LEU A 302 -4.71 -17.78 20.47
CA LEU A 302 -5.18 -16.45 20.04
C LEU A 302 -4.18 -15.33 20.36
N TYR A 303 -2.95 -15.66 20.75
CA TYR A 303 -1.89 -14.69 21.06
C TYR A 303 -2.33 -13.62 22.10
N ALA A 304 -3.19 -13.99 23.04
CA ALA A 304 -3.83 -13.08 23.99
C ALA A 304 -2.81 -12.23 24.78
N THR A 305 -1.73 -12.87 25.22
CA THR A 305 -0.67 -12.20 25.99
C THR A 305 0.12 -11.26 25.10
N THR A 306 0.59 -11.74 23.95
CA THR A 306 1.42 -10.93 23.04
C THR A 306 0.68 -9.71 22.51
N ILE A 307 -0.59 -9.87 22.10
CA ILE A 307 -1.40 -8.76 21.60
C ILE A 307 -1.70 -7.75 22.72
N SER A 308 -1.98 -8.21 23.94
CA SER A 308 -2.20 -7.31 25.09
C SER A 308 -0.94 -6.53 25.46
N VAL A 309 0.22 -7.18 25.45
CA VAL A 309 1.53 -6.55 25.65
C VAL A 309 1.81 -5.51 24.55
N LEU A 310 1.47 -5.81 23.29
CA LEU A 310 1.60 -4.86 22.19
C LEU A 310 0.70 -3.63 22.37
N VAL A 311 -0.56 -3.82 22.79
CA VAL A 311 -1.46 -2.70 23.12
C VAL A 311 -0.88 -1.84 24.24
N SER A 312 -0.35 -2.45 25.30
CA SER A 312 0.34 -1.72 26.38
C SER A 312 1.50 -0.88 25.84
N ALA A 313 2.33 -1.47 24.97
CA ALA A 313 3.46 -0.78 24.35
C ALA A 313 3.03 0.46 23.55
N VAL A 314 2.02 0.32 22.69
CA VAL A 314 1.45 1.43 21.90
C VAL A 314 0.89 2.52 22.80
N GLN A 315 0.14 2.16 23.85
CA GLN A 315 -0.41 3.11 24.80
C GLN A 315 0.69 3.89 25.53
N LYS A 316 1.76 3.23 25.99
CA LYS A 316 2.89 3.89 26.64
C LYS A 316 3.61 4.86 25.70
N ILE A 317 3.91 4.43 24.47
CA ILE A 317 4.55 5.29 23.46
C ILE A 317 3.66 6.51 23.18
N SER A 318 2.36 6.31 22.97
CA SER A 318 1.41 7.39 22.64
C SER A 318 1.38 8.50 23.70
N ARG A 319 1.56 8.17 24.99
CA ARG A 319 1.60 9.14 26.10
C ARG A 319 2.85 10.00 26.12
N THR A 320 3.92 9.56 25.46
CA THR A 320 5.21 10.26 25.41
C THR A 320 5.50 10.92 24.07
N MET A 321 4.71 10.57 23.05
CA MET A 321 4.83 11.13 21.71
C MET A 321 4.17 12.51 21.66
N LYS A 322 4.92 13.50 21.17
CA LYS A 322 4.34 14.77 20.72
C LYS A 322 3.85 14.58 19.29
N LEU A 323 2.55 14.75 19.06
CA LEU A 323 1.99 14.75 17.71
C LEU A 323 2.44 16.02 17.00
N PRO A 324 3.11 15.93 15.83
CA PRO A 324 3.43 17.10 15.02
C PRO A 324 2.15 17.81 14.58
N ASP A 325 2.18 19.14 14.55
CA ASP A 325 1.07 19.93 13.99
C ASP A 325 0.87 19.56 12.52
N GLY A 326 -0.38 19.27 12.15
CA GLY A 326 -0.73 18.87 10.79
C GLY A 326 -0.21 17.50 10.37
N LEU A 327 0.15 16.61 11.32
CA LEU A 327 0.50 15.22 11.01
C LEU A 327 -0.60 14.56 10.18
N ARG A 328 -0.23 14.09 8.98
CA ARG A 328 -1.07 13.25 8.13
C ARG A 328 -0.46 11.88 7.98
N LEU A 329 -1.33 10.88 7.95
CA LEU A 329 -0.95 9.48 7.96
C LEU A 329 -1.78 8.75 6.92
N TYR A 330 -1.10 8.15 5.97
CA TYR A 330 -1.71 7.41 4.89
C TYR A 330 -1.78 5.93 5.22
N ARG A 331 -2.86 5.27 4.80
CA ARG A 331 -3.03 3.83 4.90
C ARG A 331 -3.59 3.25 3.62
N ALA A 332 -2.88 2.27 3.08
CA ALA A 332 -3.38 1.51 1.95
C ALA A 332 -4.24 0.32 2.39
N MET A 333 -5.26 0.00 1.59
CA MET A 333 -6.21 -1.09 1.86
C MET A 333 -6.05 -2.29 0.92
N GLY A 334 -5.03 -2.28 0.06
CA GLY A 334 -4.66 -3.44 -0.73
C GLY A 334 -5.62 -3.81 -1.86
N GLY A 335 -6.60 -3.00 -2.24
CA GLY A 335 -7.27 -3.18 -3.53
C GLY A 335 -8.39 -4.23 -3.60
N LEU A 336 -8.55 -5.07 -2.56
CA LEU A 336 -9.52 -6.19 -2.52
C LEU A 336 -10.54 -6.04 -1.40
N THR A 337 -10.68 -4.83 -0.87
CA THR A 337 -11.58 -4.58 0.26
C THR A 337 -12.43 -3.36 -0.01
N ASP A 338 -13.74 -3.54 0.07
CA ASP A 338 -14.71 -2.45 0.01
C ASP A 338 -14.98 -1.92 1.42
N LEU A 339 -15.11 -0.60 1.56
CA LEU A 339 -15.34 0.03 2.85
C LEU A 339 -16.78 -0.21 3.34
N PRO A 340 -16.98 -0.29 4.66
CA PRO A 340 -18.32 -0.43 5.22
C PRO A 340 -19.16 0.83 4.94
N ARG A 341 -20.48 0.69 4.86
CA ARG A 341 -21.39 1.79 4.53
C ARG A 341 -21.31 2.92 5.56
N GLU A 342 -21.05 2.56 6.79
CA GLU A 342 -20.86 3.38 7.99
C GLU A 342 -19.69 4.35 7.84
N PHE A 343 -18.76 4.05 6.92
CA PHE A 343 -17.70 5.00 6.55
C PHE A 343 -18.26 6.22 5.80
N PHE A 344 -19.26 6.02 4.94
CA PHE A 344 -19.80 7.06 4.08
C PHE A 344 -21.04 7.74 4.67
N THR A 345 -21.87 6.98 5.39
CA THR A 345 -23.18 7.41 5.88
C THR A 345 -23.12 7.71 7.38
N ALA A 346 -23.56 8.90 7.78
CA ALA A 346 -23.65 9.25 9.20
C ALA A 346 -24.81 8.50 9.88
N ASP A 347 -24.62 8.13 11.14
CA ASP A 347 -25.69 7.62 11.99
C ASP A 347 -26.67 8.73 12.39
N SER A 348 -27.69 8.37 13.18
CA SER A 348 -28.70 9.32 13.68
C SER A 348 -28.13 10.44 14.57
N GLN A 349 -26.88 10.30 15.01
CA GLN A 349 -26.16 11.28 15.83
C GLN A 349 -25.10 12.04 15.01
N GLY A 350 -25.08 11.89 13.69
CA GLY A 350 -24.14 12.57 12.80
C GLY A 350 -22.74 11.94 12.78
N ARG A 351 -22.53 10.76 13.37
CA ARG A 351 -21.22 10.11 13.48
C ARG A 351 -20.98 9.21 12.28
N LYS A 352 -19.76 9.23 11.75
CA LYS A 352 -19.28 8.36 10.66
C LYS A 352 -18.04 7.61 11.11
N GLY A 353 -17.84 6.42 10.57
CA GLY A 353 -16.65 5.60 10.82
C GLY A 353 -17.01 4.19 11.29
N PHE A 354 -15.99 3.46 11.70
CA PHE A 354 -16.10 2.06 12.09
C PHE A 354 -15.01 1.73 13.12
N VAL A 355 -15.17 0.61 13.84
CA VAL A 355 -14.13 0.11 14.74
C VAL A 355 -13.25 -0.89 13.96
N GLU A 356 -11.97 -0.57 13.80
CA GLU A 356 -11.00 -1.56 13.35
C GLU A 356 -10.65 -2.48 14.53
N TRP A 357 -10.70 -3.80 14.30
CA TRP A 357 -10.27 -4.76 15.32
C TRP A 357 -8.76 -4.99 15.31
N GLY A 358 -8.13 -4.95 14.13
CA GLY A 358 -6.69 -5.10 13.99
C GLY A 358 -5.90 -3.86 14.41
N PHE A 359 -4.59 -3.97 14.37
CA PHE A 359 -3.72 -2.81 14.43
C PHE A 359 -3.71 -2.10 13.07
N LEU A 360 -3.92 -0.78 13.11
CA LEU A 360 -3.80 0.12 11.96
C LEU A 360 -2.34 0.53 11.79
N SER A 361 -1.69 -0.04 10.78
CA SER A 361 -0.41 0.46 10.28
C SER A 361 -0.66 1.60 9.31
N THR A 362 0.07 2.70 9.49
CA THR A 362 0.02 3.90 8.65
C THR A 362 1.45 4.38 8.34
N THR A 363 1.59 5.28 7.38
CA THR A 363 2.86 5.92 7.02
C THR A 363 2.65 7.41 6.79
N SER A 364 3.61 8.26 7.15
CA SER A 364 3.57 9.68 6.79
C SER A 364 3.98 9.93 5.33
N ASP A 365 4.48 8.91 4.65
CA ASP A 365 4.88 8.95 3.24
C ASP A 365 3.78 8.31 2.38
N GLU A 366 3.04 9.15 1.63
CA GLU A 366 1.98 8.73 0.71
C GLU A 366 2.49 7.75 -0.35
N GLN A 367 3.73 7.91 -0.85
CA GLN A 367 4.29 7.02 -1.86
C GLN A 367 4.51 5.62 -1.29
N VAL A 368 4.87 5.52 -0.01
CA VAL A 368 4.92 4.23 0.69
C VAL A 368 3.53 3.62 0.76
N ALA A 369 2.49 4.39 1.09
CA ALA A 369 1.11 3.87 1.09
C ALA A 369 0.66 3.41 -0.30
N MET A 370 0.99 4.15 -1.36
CA MET A 370 0.63 3.79 -2.74
C MET A 370 1.18 2.42 -3.15
N GLN A 371 2.37 2.02 -2.68
CA GLN A 371 2.94 0.68 -2.91
C GLN A 371 2.06 -0.45 -2.36
N TYR A 372 1.21 -0.16 -1.38
CA TYR A 372 0.29 -1.13 -0.76
C TYR A 372 -1.17 -0.93 -1.19
N SER A 373 -1.45 0.00 -2.12
CA SER A 373 -2.82 0.36 -2.53
C SER A 373 -3.54 -0.77 -3.27
N GLY A 374 -2.79 -1.65 -3.94
CA GLY A 374 -3.31 -2.63 -4.89
C GLY A 374 -3.28 -2.16 -6.35
N ALA A 375 -2.88 -0.91 -6.61
CA ALA A 375 -2.86 -0.33 -7.97
C ALA A 375 -1.88 -1.06 -8.89
N ALA A 376 -0.66 -1.31 -8.40
CA ALA A 376 0.38 -2.04 -9.14
C ALA A 376 -0.02 -3.50 -9.42
N GLU A 377 -0.88 -4.10 -8.61
CA GLU A 377 -1.42 -5.44 -8.83
C GLU A 377 -2.65 -5.47 -9.74
N GLY A 378 -3.09 -4.31 -10.26
CA GLY A 378 -4.30 -4.19 -11.08
C GLY A 378 -5.57 -4.59 -10.33
N ARG A 379 -5.58 -4.43 -9.00
CA ARG A 379 -6.73 -4.78 -8.17
C ARG A 379 -7.86 -3.76 -8.37
N PRO A 380 -9.12 -4.17 -8.20
CA PRO A 380 -10.27 -3.38 -8.63
C PRO A 380 -10.61 -2.17 -7.78
N LEU A 381 -10.22 -2.14 -6.49
CA LEU A 381 -10.46 -1.02 -5.59
C LEU A 381 -9.16 -0.46 -4.99
N PRO A 382 -8.19 -0.03 -5.82
CA PRO A 382 -6.94 0.48 -5.28
C PRO A 382 -7.24 1.70 -4.41
N MET A 383 -6.81 1.66 -3.15
CA MET A 383 -7.27 2.63 -2.15
C MET A 383 -6.18 2.98 -1.16
N VAL A 384 -6.03 4.28 -0.94
CA VAL A 384 -5.29 4.90 0.16
C VAL A 384 -6.27 5.79 0.93
N LEU A 385 -6.34 5.58 2.24
CA LEU A 385 -7.02 6.42 3.21
C LEU A 385 -6.01 7.44 3.75
N GLU A 386 -6.47 8.67 3.96
CA GLU A 386 -5.74 9.77 4.57
C GLU A 386 -6.29 10.12 5.95
#